data_AF-A0A966PTD7-F1
#
_entry.id   AF-A0A966PTD7-F1
#
_cell.length_a   1.000
_cell.length_b   1.000
_cell.length_c   1.000
_cell.angle_alpha   90.00
_cell.angle_beta   90.00
_cell.angle_gamma   90.00
#
_symmetry.space_group_name_H-M   'P 1'
#
loop_
_entity.id
_entity.type
_entity.pdbx_description
1 polymer ?
#
loop_
_entity_poly.entity_id
_entity_poly.type
_entity_poly.pdbx_seq_one_letter_code
_entity_poly.pdbx_strand_id
1 'polypeptide(L)' 'VNKIRMFIENNLSVEGDRRRNVQTDIKRKIEIGSYQGTRHRKGLPVRGQRTHTNARTRKGPKKTVANKKIAVRK' A
#
# COMPACT_ATOMS: atom_id res chain seq x y z
N VAL A 1 27.71 -9.02 -19.61
CA VAL A 1 26.29 -8.66 -19.40
C VAL A 1 25.37 -9.89 -19.37
N ASN A 2 25.44 -10.80 -20.36
CA ASN A 2 24.56 -11.99 -20.42
C ASN A 2 24.63 -12.89 -19.16
N LYS A 3 25.80 -13.09 -18.55
CA LYS A 3 25.94 -13.86 -17.30
C LYS A 3 25.08 -13.29 -16.15
N ILE A 4 25.04 -11.96 -16.01
CA ILE A 4 24.25 -11.29 -14.97
C ILE A 4 22.76 -11.44 -15.25
N ARG A 5 22.36 -11.27 -16.52
CA ARG A 5 20.96 -11.42 -16.94
C ARG A 5 20.42 -12.83 -16.67
N MET A 6 21.15 -13.86 -17.10
CA MET A 6 20.75 -15.26 -16.89
C MET A 6 20.64 -15.60 -15.40
N PHE A 7 21.56 -15.09 -14.58
CA PHE A 7 21.47 -15.29 -13.14
C PHE A 7 20.20 -14.66 -12.56
N ILE A 8 19.85 -13.44 -12.97
CA ILE A 8 18.67 -12.73 -12.49
C ILE A 8 17.38 -13.44 -12.93
N GLU A 9 17.27 -13.82 -14.21
CA GLU A 9 16.08 -14.48 -14.74
C GLU A 9 15.83 -15.84 -14.08
N ASN A 10 16.88 -16.62 -13.79
CA ASN A 10 16.75 -17.97 -13.26
C ASN A 10 16.57 -18.03 -11.73
N ASN A 11 17.18 -17.10 -10.98
CA ASN A 11 17.24 -17.19 -9.52
C ASN A 11 16.33 -16.20 -8.80
N LEU A 12 15.86 -15.15 -9.48
CA LEU A 12 15.14 -14.05 -8.85
C LEU A 12 13.82 -13.77 -9.55
N SER A 13 12.74 -13.72 -8.76
CA SER A 13 11.47 -13.16 -9.24
C SER A 13 11.59 -11.64 -9.30
N VAL A 14 11.56 -11.09 -10.51
CA VAL A 14 11.69 -9.65 -10.77
C VAL A 14 10.47 -9.10 -11.51
N GLU A 15 10.32 -7.78 -11.46
CA GLU A 15 9.33 -7.01 -12.22
C GLU A 15 7.90 -7.58 -12.18
N GLY A 16 7.43 -8.11 -13.32
CA GLY A 16 6.04 -8.48 -13.54
C GLY A 16 5.57 -9.62 -12.64
N ASP A 17 6.39 -10.67 -12.52
CA ASP A 17 6.04 -11.84 -11.69
C ASP A 17 5.98 -11.45 -10.22
N ARG A 18 6.95 -10.67 -9.74
CA ARG A 18 6.98 -10.20 -8.36
C ARG A 18 5.78 -9.29 -8.04
N ARG A 19 5.40 -8.40 -8.97
CA ARG A 19 4.21 -7.53 -8.82
C ARG A 19 2.92 -8.36 -8.78
N ARG A 20 2.78 -9.35 -9.66
CA ARG A 20 1.62 -10.26 -9.68
C ARG A 20 1.50 -11.04 -8.38
N ASN A 21 2.59 -11.63 -7.89
CA ASN A 21 2.61 -12.39 -6.64
C ASN A 21 2.16 -11.53 -5.45
N VAL A 22 2.71 -10.32 -5.31
CA VAL A 22 2.32 -9.40 -4.23
C VAL A 22 0.84 -8.99 -4.34
N GLN A 23 0.32 -8.75 -5.55
CA GLN A 23 -1.10 -8.43 -5.73
C GLN A 23 -1.99 -9.61 -5.33
N THR A 24 -1.63 -10.84 -5.72
CA THR A 24 -2.36 -12.05 -5.36
C THR A 24 -2.39 -12.24 -3.85
N ASP A 25 -1.28 -12.01 -3.15
CA ASP A 25 -1.24 -12.07 -1.69
C ASP A 25 -2.16 -11.06 -1.01
N ILE A 26 -2.20 -9.82 -1.52
CA ILE A 26 -3.09 -8.78 -0.98
C ILE A 26 -4.55 -9.15 -1.25
N LYS A 27 -4.89 -9.62 -2.45
CA LYS A 27 -6.26 -10.06 -2.81
C LYS A 27 -6.72 -11.21 -1.92
N ARG A 28 -5.88 -12.23 -1.74
CA ARG A 28 -6.14 -13.35 -0.83
C ARG A 28 -6.48 -12.89 0.59
N LYS A 29 -5.72 -11.95 1.15
CA LYS A 29 -6.01 -11.40 2.49
C LYS A 29 -7.36 -10.68 2.57
N ILE A 30 -7.76 -10.01 1.47
CA ILE A 30 -9.03 -9.30 1.34
C ILE A 30 -10.20 -10.29 1.24
N GLU A 31 -10.06 -11.35 0.45
CA GLU A 31 -11.08 -12.39 0.24
C GLU A 31 -11.34 -13.19 1.53
N ILE A 32 -10.26 -13.59 2.24
CA ILE A 32 -10.37 -14.29 3.53
C ILE A 32 -11.02 -13.42 4.62
N GLY A 33 -11.06 -12.09 4.46
CA GLY A 33 -11.66 -11.18 5.45
C GLY A 33 -10.77 -10.91 6.68
N SER A 34 -9.49 -11.25 6.62
CA SER A 34 -8.52 -10.95 7.70
C SER A 34 -8.47 -9.47 8.07
N TYR A 35 -8.05 -9.13 9.30
CA TYR A 35 -7.89 -7.72 9.71
C TYR A 35 -7.03 -6.94 8.71
N GLN A 36 -5.90 -7.50 8.29
CA GLN A 36 -5.04 -6.87 7.28
C GLN A 36 -5.78 -6.62 5.96
N GLY A 37 -6.57 -7.60 5.48
CA GLY A 37 -7.40 -7.47 4.30
C GLY A 37 -8.40 -6.32 4.38
N THR A 38 -9.12 -6.21 5.50
CA THR A 38 -10.08 -5.10 5.70
C THR A 38 -9.39 -3.74 5.68
N ARG A 39 -8.17 -3.64 6.22
CA ARG A 39 -7.35 -2.42 6.19
C ARG A 39 -6.85 -2.11 4.78
N HIS A 40 -6.43 -3.12 4.02
CA HIS A 40 -6.07 -2.98 2.61
C HIS A 40 -7.24 -2.46 1.78
N ARG A 41 -8.45 -3.04 1.96
CA ARG A 41 -9.69 -2.60 1.28
C ARG A 41 -10.07 -1.16 1.63
N LYS A 42 -9.97 -0.78 2.91
CA LYS A 42 -10.29 0.58 3.40
C LYS A 42 -9.22 1.64 3.09
N GLY A 43 -8.09 1.27 2.49
CA GLY A 43 -7.01 2.24 2.24
C GLY A 43 -6.35 2.77 3.51
N LEU A 44 -6.26 1.94 4.56
CA LEU A 44 -5.67 2.32 5.86
C LEU A 44 -4.34 1.59 6.12
N PRO A 45 -3.48 2.13 7.00
CA PRO A 45 -2.28 1.43 7.45
C PRO A 45 -2.61 0.07 8.07
N VAL A 46 -1.76 -0.92 7.77
CA VAL A 46 -1.99 -2.35 8.04
C VAL A 46 -1.18 -2.85 9.24
N ARG A 47 -0.07 -2.19 9.61
CA ARG A 47 0.87 -2.64 10.66
C ARG A 47 0.59 -1.99 12.02
N GLY A 48 -0.68 -1.69 12.32
CA GLY A 48 -1.08 -1.12 13.62
C GLY A 48 -0.71 0.35 13.84
N GLN A 49 -0.30 1.09 12.80
CA GLN A 49 0.03 2.51 12.97
C GLN A 49 -1.20 3.35 13.36
N ARG A 50 -0.98 4.40 14.16
CA ARG A 50 -2.01 5.39 14.54
C ARG A 50 -2.59 6.06 13.29
N THR A 51 -3.91 6.08 13.17
CA THR A 51 -4.58 6.65 11.98
C THR A 51 -5.27 8.00 12.22
N HIS A 52 -5.31 8.49 13.46
CA HIS A 52 -5.95 9.75 13.81
C HIS A 52 -5.26 10.97 13.13
N THR A 53 -3.92 11.00 13.12
CA THR A 53 -3.13 12.13 12.60
C THR A 53 -2.35 11.76 11.33
N ASN A 54 -1.26 11.00 11.47
CA ASN A 54 -0.22 10.82 10.46
C ASN A 54 -0.39 9.48 9.73
N ALA A 55 -1.19 9.47 8.66
CA ALA A 55 -1.39 8.29 7.81
C ALA A 55 -1.53 8.64 6.32
N ARG A 56 -0.95 9.77 5.88
CA ARG A 56 -1.21 10.37 4.56
C ARG A 56 -0.66 9.56 3.40
N THR A 57 0.47 8.88 3.55
CA THR A 57 1.02 7.97 2.51
C THR A 57 0.01 6.89 2.11
N ARG A 58 -0.85 6.44 3.05
CA ARG A 58 -1.84 5.40 2.79
C ARG A 58 -3.26 5.93 2.56
N LYS A 59 -3.68 6.96 3.31
CA LYS A 59 -5.00 7.61 3.19
C LYS A 59 -5.13 8.53 1.98
N GLY A 60 -4.02 8.94 1.38
CA GLY A 60 -3.97 9.96 0.33
C GLY A 60 -4.00 11.40 0.88
N PRO A 61 -4.11 12.39 -0.03
CA PRO A 61 -4.14 13.81 0.30
C PRO A 61 -5.22 14.16 1.34
N LYS A 62 -5.01 15.27 2.07
CA LYS A 62 -5.95 15.70 3.10
C LYS A 62 -7.24 16.19 2.45
N LYS A 63 -8.26 15.33 2.45
CA LYS A 63 -9.65 15.74 2.15
C LYS A 63 -10.12 16.66 3.27
N THR A 64 -10.23 17.95 2.99
CA THR A 64 -10.86 18.93 3.87
C THR A 64 -12.37 18.78 3.75
N VAL A 65 -13.07 18.68 4.87
CA VAL A 65 -14.54 18.80 4.87
C VAL A 65 -14.85 20.28 4.70
N ALA A 66 -15.74 20.62 3.76
CA ALA A 66 -16.23 21.99 3.58
C ALA A 66 -16.78 22.52 4.92
N ASN A 67 -16.54 23.81 5.20
CA ASN A 67 -16.89 24.55 6.43
C ASN A 67 -15.86 24.57 7.58
N LYS A 68 -14.66 24.00 7.42
CA LYS A 68 -13.56 24.29 8.37
C LYS A 68 -12.68 25.41 7.79
N LYS A 69 -12.97 26.67 8.14
CA LYS A 69 -12.08 27.82 7.89
C LYS A 69 -10.68 27.42 8.38
N ILE A 70 -9.75 27.21 7.46
CA ILE A 70 -8.34 27.07 7.81
C ILE A 70 -7.88 28.49 8.10
N ALA A 71 -7.64 28.80 9.38
CA ALA A 71 -7.01 30.05 9.74
C ALA A 71 -5.72 30.16 8.93
N VAL A 72 -5.63 31.18 8.08
CA VAL A 72 -4.40 31.49 7.35
C VAL A 72 -3.37 31.82 8.42
N ARG A 73 -2.34 30.98 8.55
CA ARG A 73 -1.21 31.30 9.41
C ARG A 73 -0.41 32.40 8.72
N LYS A 74 -0.39 33.59 9.33
CA LYS A 74 0.52 34.68 8.97
C LYS A 74 1.94 34.33 9.40
#